data_AF-A0A024SBD6-F1
#
_entry.id   AF-A0A024SBD6-F1
#
_cell.length_a   1.000
_cell.length_b   1.000
_cell.length_c   1.000
_cell.angle_alpha   90.00
_cell.angle_beta   90.00
_cell.angle_gamma   90.00
#
_symmetry.space_group_name_H-M   'P 1'
#
loop_
_entity.id
_entity.type
_entity.pdbx_description
1 polymer ?
#
loop_
_entity_poly.entity_id
_entity_poly.type
_entity_poly.pdbx_seq_one_letter_code
_entity_poly.pdbx_strand_id
1 'polypeptide(L)'
;MSFTDEELDRNWQPNGRRPQSTIARNFQLELEDIFNLDETKAELQQSYDTRKYNVAKTNEELATLEARLREMEQRLNAVLPADAQKQPADDSTPKQEASSLSAAPTDDSKSRSRPGTARPTQQAPGSGDMPPTPGASEGEYYVVTRADIMDDAPR
;
A
#
# COMPACT_ATOMS: atom_id res chain seq x y z
N MET A 1 26.56 14.88 -2.62
CA MET A 1 25.21 14.31 -2.53
C MET A 1 24.91 14.11 -1.06
N SER A 2 23.86 14.72 -0.54
CA SER A 2 23.34 14.43 0.80
C SER A 2 22.30 13.33 0.69
N PHE A 3 22.51 12.20 1.36
CA PHE A 3 21.48 11.19 1.54
C PHE A 3 20.32 11.78 2.34
N THR A 4 19.10 11.30 2.10
CA THR A 4 17.96 11.65 2.96
C THR A 4 18.06 10.89 4.28
N ASP A 5 17.39 11.39 5.32
CA ASP A 5 17.33 10.75 6.64
C ASP A 5 16.80 9.31 6.53
N GLU A 6 15.72 9.11 5.78
CA GLU A 6 15.15 7.79 5.46
C GLU A 6 16.12 6.85 4.71
N GLU A 7 17.02 7.39 3.88
CA GLU A 7 18.05 6.57 3.24
C GLU A 7 19.12 6.16 4.25
N LEU A 8 19.54 7.09 5.11
CA LEU A 8 20.59 6.88 6.11
C LEU A 8 20.18 5.84 7.16
N ASP A 9 18.92 5.86 7.61
CA ASP A 9 18.35 4.87 8.53
C ASP A 9 18.33 3.46 7.93
N ARG A 10 17.96 3.32 6.65
CA ARG A 10 17.86 2.00 5.97
C ARG A 10 19.19 1.27 5.85
N ASN A 11 20.31 1.99 5.80
CA ASN A 11 21.65 1.41 5.74
C ASN A 11 22.44 1.60 7.05
N TRP A 12 21.77 2.02 8.12
CA TRP A 12 22.36 2.02 9.45
C TRP A 12 22.73 0.59 9.87
N GLN A 13 23.98 0.41 10.24
CA GLN A 13 24.54 -0.86 10.72
C GLN A 13 25.16 -0.63 12.10
N PRO A 14 25.00 -1.55 13.06
CA PRO A 14 25.64 -1.45 14.37
C PRO A 14 27.17 -1.47 14.27
N ASN A 15 27.78 -0.29 14.19
CA ASN A 15 29.22 -0.14 14.23
C ASN A 15 29.73 -0.59 15.62
N GLY A 16 30.39 -1.76 15.68
CA GLY A 16 30.77 -2.49 16.90
C GLY A 16 31.70 -1.79 17.91
N ARG A 17 31.89 -0.47 17.78
CA ARG A 17 32.53 0.42 18.76
C ARG A 17 31.59 0.79 19.91
N ARG A 18 30.28 0.54 19.78
CA ARG A 18 29.29 0.65 20.86
C ARG A 18 28.59 -0.70 21.03
N PRO A 19 28.62 -1.33 22.22
CA PRO A 19 27.86 -2.55 22.45
C PRO A 19 26.35 -2.25 22.37
N GLN A 20 25.62 -3.07 21.63
CA GLN A 20 24.15 -3.06 21.64
C GLN A 20 23.66 -3.32 23.07
N SER A 21 22.72 -2.51 23.56
CA SER A 21 22.21 -2.68 24.92
C SER A 21 21.43 -4.00 25.02
N THR A 22 21.59 -4.74 26.11
CA THR A 22 20.82 -5.97 26.33
C THR A 22 19.32 -5.69 26.38
N ILE A 23 18.91 -4.51 26.86
CA ILE A 23 17.52 -4.06 26.83
C ILE A 23 17.02 -3.90 25.39
N ALA A 24 17.79 -3.26 24.49
CA ALA A 24 17.37 -3.12 23.08
C ALA A 24 17.29 -4.47 22.35
N ARG A 25 18.18 -5.43 22.67
CA ARG A 25 18.10 -6.80 22.12
C ARG A 25 16.85 -7.54 22.59
N ASN A 26 16.54 -7.46 23.89
CA ASN A 26 15.34 -8.10 24.44
C ASN A 26 14.07 -7.45 23.88
N PHE A 27 14.03 -6.11 23.79
CA PHE A 27 12.94 -5.36 23.19
C PHE A 27 12.75 -5.68 21.70
N GLN A 28 13.84 -5.82 20.93
CA GLN A 28 13.74 -6.25 19.53
C GLN A 28 13.20 -7.68 19.40
N LEU A 29 13.64 -8.62 20.23
CA LEU A 29 13.08 -9.99 20.24
C LEU A 29 11.59 -9.99 20.59
N GLU A 30 11.17 -9.17 21.55
CA GLU A 30 9.76 -9.00 21.91
C GLU A 30 8.94 -8.35 20.77
N LEU A 31 9.51 -7.45 19.98
CA LEU A 31 8.88 -6.92 18.77
C LEU A 31 8.82 -7.98 17.64
N GLU A 32 9.87 -8.76 17.44
CA GLU A 32 9.91 -9.85 16.45
C GLU A 32 8.83 -10.90 16.73
N ASP A 33 8.58 -11.19 18.02
CA ASP A 33 7.51 -12.05 18.53
C ASP A 33 6.12 -11.38 18.42
N ILE A 34 5.92 -10.17 18.95
CA ILE A 34 4.64 -9.44 18.87
C ILE A 34 4.13 -9.28 17.42
N PHE A 35 5.05 -9.04 16.47
CA PHE A 35 4.70 -8.86 15.07
C PHE A 35 4.80 -10.15 14.22
N ASN A 36 5.08 -11.31 14.83
CA ASN A 36 5.30 -12.60 14.15
C ASN A 36 6.11 -12.45 12.85
N LEU A 37 7.24 -11.71 12.90
CA LEU A 37 7.91 -11.22 11.69
C LEU A 37 8.43 -12.33 10.77
N ASP A 38 8.75 -13.50 11.32
CA ASP A 38 9.19 -14.66 10.54
C ASP A 38 8.00 -15.43 9.90
N GLU A 39 6.89 -15.61 10.62
CA GLU A 39 5.69 -16.29 10.10
C GLU A 39 5.03 -15.46 9.01
N THR A 40 4.81 -14.17 9.26
CA THR A 40 4.22 -13.23 8.28
C THR A 40 5.07 -13.10 7.02
N LYS A 41 6.40 -13.16 7.15
CA LYS A 41 7.34 -13.18 6.01
C LYS A 41 7.27 -14.49 5.22
N ALA A 42 7.13 -15.63 5.88
CA ALA A 42 6.95 -16.92 5.21
C ALA A 42 5.61 -16.98 4.46
N GLU A 43 4.51 -16.53 5.09
CA GLU A 43 3.20 -16.42 4.45
C GLU A 43 3.21 -15.44 3.27
N LEU A 44 3.86 -14.28 3.42
CA LEU A 44 3.99 -13.29 2.35
C LEU A 44 4.75 -13.88 1.15
N GLN A 45 5.85 -14.61 1.38
CA GLN A 45 6.58 -15.30 0.32
C GLN A 45 5.71 -16.36 -0.37
N GLN A 46 5.03 -17.21 0.39
CA GLN A 46 4.14 -18.25 -0.15
C GLN A 46 2.99 -17.66 -0.97
N SER A 47 2.37 -16.57 -0.49
CA SER A 47 1.27 -15.90 -1.19
C SER A 47 1.75 -15.19 -2.46
N TYR A 48 2.97 -14.65 -2.45
CA TYR A 48 3.64 -14.07 -3.61
C TYR A 48 3.90 -15.13 -4.69
N ASP A 49 4.54 -16.25 -4.32
CA ASP A 49 4.85 -17.33 -5.27
C ASP A 49 3.58 -17.99 -5.83
N THR A 50 2.56 -18.18 -5.00
CA THR A 50 1.23 -18.67 -5.43
C THR A 50 0.58 -17.71 -6.43
N ARG A 51 0.60 -16.40 -6.16
CA ARG A 51 0.07 -15.38 -7.07
C ARG A 51 0.84 -15.35 -8.39
N LYS A 52 2.17 -15.42 -8.32
CA LYS A 52 3.07 -15.42 -9.49
C LYS A 52 2.81 -16.63 -10.38
N TYR A 53 2.64 -17.82 -9.81
CA TYR A 53 2.25 -19.03 -10.54
C TYR A 53 0.89 -18.87 -11.24
N ASN A 54 -0.13 -18.39 -10.52
CA ASN A 54 -1.46 -18.18 -11.09
C ASN A 54 -1.45 -17.16 -12.24
N VAL A 55 -0.75 -16.04 -12.08
CA VAL A 55 -0.61 -15.02 -13.14
C VAL A 55 0.11 -15.58 -14.36
N ALA A 56 1.20 -16.34 -14.17
CA ALA A 56 1.93 -16.98 -15.27
C ALA A 56 1.02 -17.94 -16.06
N LYS A 57 0.26 -18.79 -15.35
CA LYS A 57 -0.72 -19.70 -15.97
C LYS A 57 -1.80 -18.94 -16.75
N THR A 58 -2.43 -17.92 -16.16
CA THR A 58 -3.46 -17.14 -16.88
C THR A 58 -2.89 -16.43 -18.11
N ASN A 59 -1.62 -16.01 -18.06
CA ASN A 59 -0.95 -15.36 -19.18
C ASN A 59 -0.64 -16.34 -20.33
N GLU A 60 -0.31 -17.60 -20.02
CA GLU A 60 -0.15 -18.67 -21.02
C GLU A 60 -1.49 -19.03 -21.70
N GLU A 61 -2.57 -19.13 -20.92
CA GLU A 61 -3.92 -19.35 -21.44
C GLU A 61 -4.38 -18.19 -22.33
N LEU A 62 -4.13 -16.94 -21.92
CA LEU A 62 -4.41 -15.74 -22.73
C LEU A 62 -3.59 -15.71 -24.03
N ALA A 63 -2.28 -15.94 -23.97
CA ALA A 63 -1.42 -15.99 -25.16
C ALA A 63 -1.87 -17.05 -26.17
N THR A 64 -2.37 -18.20 -25.68
CA THR A 64 -2.94 -19.27 -26.51
C THR A 64 -4.24 -18.83 -27.18
N LEU A 65 -5.13 -18.14 -26.45
CA LEU A 65 -6.38 -17.59 -26.99
C LEU A 65 -6.13 -16.48 -28.01
N GLU A 66 -5.19 -15.57 -27.74
CA GLU A 66 -4.78 -14.50 -28.64
C GLU A 66 -4.17 -15.05 -29.94
N ALA A 67 -3.31 -16.07 -29.85
CA ALA A 67 -2.74 -16.73 -31.02
C ALA A 67 -3.84 -17.34 -31.91
N ARG A 68 -4.83 -18.01 -31.30
CA ARG A 68 -5.98 -18.59 -32.00
C ARG A 68 -6.89 -17.54 -32.62
N LEU A 69 -7.17 -16.44 -31.93
CA LEU A 69 -7.94 -15.30 -32.48
C LEU A 69 -7.21 -14.71 -33.69
N ARG A 70 -5.90 -14.46 -33.58
CA ARG A 70 -5.07 -13.93 -34.66
C ARG A 70 -5.04 -14.85 -35.89
N GLU A 71 -5.02 -16.17 -35.69
CA GLU A 71 -5.11 -17.14 -36.79
C GLU A 71 -6.48 -17.07 -37.50
N MET A 72 -7.58 -17.00 -36.72
CA MET A 72 -8.93 -16.87 -37.28
C MET A 72 -9.14 -15.53 -38.00
N GLU A 73 -8.61 -14.43 -37.46
CA GLU A 73 -8.60 -13.11 -38.10
C GLU A 73 -7.84 -13.12 -39.43
N GLN A 74 -6.66 -13.77 -39.49
CA GLN A 74 -5.90 -13.92 -40.73
C GLN A 74 -6.67 -14.73 -41.78
N ARG A 75 -7.29 -15.84 -41.39
CA ARG A 75 -8.14 -16.65 -42.28
C ARG A 75 -9.35 -15.86 -42.78
N LEU A 76 -10.02 -15.13 -41.90
CA LEU A 76 -11.17 -14.29 -42.24
C LEU A 76 -10.75 -13.18 -43.21
N ASN A 77 -9.68 -12.45 -42.91
CA ASN A 77 -9.16 -11.37 -43.75
C ASN A 77 -8.63 -11.84 -45.12
N ALA A 78 -8.20 -13.11 -45.24
CA ALA A 78 -7.86 -13.73 -46.52
C ALA A 78 -9.08 -14.16 -47.36
N VAL A 79 -10.27 -14.26 -46.74
CA VAL A 79 -11.53 -14.67 -47.39
C VAL A 79 -12.43 -13.47 -47.71
N LEU A 80 -12.35 -12.36 -46.96
CA LEU A 80 -13.09 -11.14 -47.31
C LEU A 80 -12.50 -10.47 -48.57
N PRO A 81 -13.34 -10.04 -49.53
CA PRO A 81 -12.91 -9.16 -50.60
C PRO A 81 -12.55 -7.77 -50.04
N ALA A 82 -11.57 -7.12 -50.66
CA ALA A 82 -10.98 -5.86 -50.18
C ALA A 82 -11.96 -4.67 -50.05
N ASP A 83 -13.13 -4.73 -50.69
CA ASP A 83 -14.17 -3.69 -50.60
C ASP A 83 -14.88 -3.64 -49.24
N ALA A 84 -14.87 -4.72 -48.46
CA ALA A 84 -15.60 -4.78 -47.19
C ALA A 84 -14.92 -4.01 -46.03
N GLN A 85 -13.68 -3.52 -46.22
CA GLN A 85 -12.91 -2.84 -45.17
C GLN A 85 -13.19 -1.32 -45.03
N LYS A 86 -14.15 -0.76 -45.78
CA LYS A 86 -14.47 0.69 -45.75
C LYS A 86 -15.94 1.00 -45.44
N GLN A 87 -16.37 0.83 -44.19
CA GLN A 87 -17.47 1.65 -43.63
C GLN A 87 -17.30 1.90 -42.13
N PRO A 88 -16.88 3.11 -41.69
CA PRO A 88 -17.26 3.63 -40.40
C PRO A 88 -18.71 4.14 -40.47
N ALA A 89 -19.62 3.51 -39.72
CA ALA A 89 -21.00 3.97 -39.62
C ALA A 89 -21.08 5.20 -38.69
N ASP A 90 -20.92 6.38 -39.27
CA ASP A 90 -21.51 7.61 -38.74
C ASP A 90 -23.00 7.59 -39.08
N ASP A 91 -23.86 7.34 -38.08
CA ASP A 91 -25.29 7.63 -38.19
C ASP A 91 -25.72 8.52 -37.02
N SER A 92 -25.63 9.82 -37.30
CA SER A 92 -26.04 10.90 -36.43
C SER A 92 -27.44 11.37 -36.81
N THR A 93 -28.52 10.95 -36.14
CA THR A 93 -29.76 11.77 -36.06
C THR A 93 -30.59 11.60 -34.78
N PRO A 94 -31.16 12.69 -34.22
CA PRO A 94 -32.04 12.66 -33.05
C PRO A 94 -33.51 12.98 -33.38
N LYS A 95 -34.47 12.42 -32.61
CA LYS A 95 -35.69 13.16 -32.24
C LYS A 95 -36.43 12.61 -31.01
N GLN A 96 -36.96 13.53 -30.21
CA GLN A 96 -37.83 13.28 -29.06
C GLN A 96 -39.30 13.32 -29.49
N GLU A 97 -40.18 12.57 -28.80
CA GLU A 97 -41.33 13.11 -28.00
C GLU A 97 -42.41 12.04 -27.75
N ALA A 98 -42.74 11.82 -26.46
CA ALA A 98 -44.09 11.49 -26.00
C ALA A 98 -44.22 11.77 -24.49
N SER A 99 -44.95 12.84 -24.18
CA SER A 99 -45.56 13.21 -22.89
C SER A 99 -46.29 12.05 -22.17
N SER A 100 -46.60 12.05 -20.88
CA SER A 100 -46.30 12.92 -19.73
C SER A 100 -46.86 12.28 -18.43
N LEU A 101 -46.37 12.73 -17.26
CA LEU A 101 -47.10 13.08 -16.02
C LEU A 101 -46.43 12.57 -14.73
N SER A 102 -45.66 13.41 -14.03
CA SER A 102 -45.86 13.73 -12.59
C SER A 102 -44.84 14.75 -12.05
N ALA A 103 -45.37 15.84 -11.47
CA ALA A 103 -44.81 16.77 -10.48
C ALA A 103 -43.31 17.18 -10.50
N ALA A 104 -43.05 18.45 -10.82
CA ALA A 104 -41.94 19.28 -10.31
C ALA A 104 -42.37 20.03 -9.02
N PRO A 105 -41.54 20.83 -8.30
CA PRO A 105 -40.14 21.26 -8.51
C PRO A 105 -39.22 20.81 -7.32
N THR A 106 -38.03 21.34 -6.98
CA THR A 106 -37.11 22.45 -7.40
C THR A 106 -35.67 21.90 -7.33
N ASP A 107 -34.80 22.05 -8.33
CA ASP A 107 -33.96 23.21 -8.72
C ASP A 107 -32.48 23.07 -8.26
N ASP A 108 -31.61 23.52 -9.15
CA ASP A 108 -30.19 23.85 -9.06
C ASP A 108 -29.04 22.84 -8.78
N SER A 109 -27.94 23.12 -9.50
CA SER A 109 -26.54 22.83 -9.17
C SER A 109 -25.97 21.39 -9.26
N LYS A 110 -25.63 21.01 -10.50
CA LYS A 110 -24.30 20.49 -10.90
C LYS A 110 -23.42 19.91 -9.78
N SER A 111 -23.46 18.59 -9.57
CA SER A 111 -22.30 17.84 -9.07
C SER A 111 -22.25 16.47 -9.74
N ARG A 112 -21.36 16.33 -10.72
CA ARG A 112 -21.08 15.06 -11.40
C ARG A 112 -20.46 14.09 -10.40
N SER A 113 -21.18 13.02 -10.07
CA SER A 113 -20.67 11.92 -9.25
C SER A 113 -19.39 11.34 -9.87
N ARG A 114 -18.23 11.65 -9.26
CA ARG A 114 -16.99 10.89 -9.49
C ARG A 114 -16.99 9.73 -8.50
N PRO A 115 -17.11 8.47 -8.94
CA PRO A 115 -17.06 7.36 -8.01
C PRO A 115 -15.63 7.20 -7.46
N GLY A 116 -15.48 7.12 -6.13
CA GLY A 116 -14.36 6.41 -5.52
C GLY A 116 -13.26 7.16 -4.76
N THR A 117 -13.34 8.47 -4.46
CA THR A 117 -12.25 9.15 -3.70
C THR A 117 -12.66 10.08 -2.54
N ALA A 118 -13.95 10.18 -2.20
CA ALA A 118 -14.40 10.99 -1.06
C ALA A 118 -14.30 10.21 0.26
N ARG A 119 -13.10 10.15 0.85
CA ARG A 119 -12.91 9.71 2.24
C ARG A 119 -13.70 10.66 3.16
N PRO A 120 -14.56 10.18 4.08
CA PRO A 120 -15.21 11.07 5.04
C PRO A 120 -14.14 11.80 5.85
N THR A 121 -14.36 13.08 6.13
CA THR A 121 -13.45 13.90 6.95
C THR A 121 -13.46 13.37 8.38
N GLN A 122 -12.51 12.46 8.66
CA GLN A 122 -12.24 11.97 9.99
C GLN A 122 -11.74 13.14 10.82
N GLN A 123 -12.60 13.66 11.71
CA GLN A 123 -12.15 14.57 12.76
C GLN A 123 -11.05 13.87 13.55
N ALA A 124 -9.97 14.59 13.88
CA ALA A 124 -8.96 14.06 14.78
C ALA A 124 -9.63 13.66 16.11
N PRO A 125 -9.31 12.50 16.70
CA PRO A 125 -9.84 12.14 18.00
C PRO A 125 -9.50 13.25 19.00
N GLY A 126 -10.50 13.66 19.78
CA GLY A 126 -10.35 14.72 20.76
C GLY A 126 -9.30 14.36 21.82
N SER A 127 -8.73 15.38 22.46
CA SER A 127 -7.65 15.26 23.46
C SER A 127 -7.96 14.45 24.72
N GLY A 128 -9.14 13.82 24.82
CA GLY A 128 -9.55 12.93 25.90
C GLY A 128 -9.44 11.43 25.60
N ASP A 129 -9.11 11.02 24.37
CA ASP A 129 -9.06 9.61 23.94
C ASP A 129 -7.62 9.08 23.75
N MET A 130 -6.62 9.83 24.23
CA MET A 130 -5.25 9.33 24.35
C MET A 130 -5.05 8.63 25.70
N PRO A 131 -4.27 7.52 25.78
CA PRO A 131 -3.85 6.99 27.06
C PRO A 131 -3.11 8.08 27.84
N PRO A 132 -3.25 8.13 29.18
CA PRO A 132 -2.59 9.15 29.97
C PRO A 132 -1.08 9.07 29.73
N THR A 133 -0.47 10.22 29.40
CA THR A 133 0.98 10.33 29.27
C THR A 133 1.61 9.78 30.54
N PRO A 134 2.48 8.75 30.48
CA PRO A 134 3.13 8.23 31.68
C PRO A 134 3.80 9.38 32.43
N GLY A 135 3.48 9.51 33.71
CA GLY A 135 4.05 10.56 34.56
C GLY A 135 5.58 10.46 34.57
N ALA A 136 6.25 11.58 34.85
CA ALA A 136 7.69 11.59 35.00
C ALA A 136 8.10 10.52 36.03
N SER A 137 8.87 9.51 35.60
CA SER A 137 9.34 8.45 36.48
C SER A 137 10.33 9.05 37.46
N GLU A 138 9.86 9.26 38.70
CA GLU A 138 10.65 9.68 39.85
C GLU A 138 11.50 8.52 40.38
N GLY A 139 12.37 8.00 39.52
CA GLY A 139 13.48 7.15 39.92
C GLY A 139 14.58 7.97 40.59
N GLU A 140 15.05 7.55 41.75
CA GLU A 140 16.12 8.24 42.47
C GLU A 140 17.43 8.24 41.67
N TYR A 141 17.80 9.40 41.12
CA TYR A 141 19.07 9.58 40.43
C TYR A 141 20.21 9.77 41.45
N TYR A 142 20.97 8.71 41.71
CA TYR A 142 22.23 8.84 42.44
C TYR A 142 23.27 9.56 41.57
N VAL A 143 23.66 10.77 41.97
CA VAL A 143 24.74 11.52 41.34
C VAL A 143 26.07 10.91 41.77
N VAL A 144 26.59 10.00 40.94
CA VAL A 144 27.94 9.44 41.14
C VAL A 144 28.96 10.57 41.04
N THR A 145 29.61 10.89 42.15
CA THR A 145 30.65 11.90 42.21
C THR A 145 32.00 11.29 41.86
N ARG A 146 33.00 12.15 41.62
CA ARG A 146 34.37 11.70 41.36
C ARG A 146 35.02 11.01 42.57
N ALA A 147 34.46 11.17 43.77
CA ALA A 147 34.94 10.49 44.97
C ALA A 147 34.52 9.02 44.98
N ASP A 148 33.27 8.71 44.62
CA ASP A 148 32.73 7.36 44.63
C ASP A 148 33.47 6.41 43.66
N ILE A 149 34.04 6.97 42.58
CA ILE A 149 34.85 6.23 41.59
C ILE A 149 36.27 5.94 42.11
N MET A 150 36.75 6.62 43.16
CA MET A 150 38.12 6.52 43.67
C MET A 150 38.26 5.51 44.83
N ASP A 151 37.17 5.17 45.53
CA ASP A 151 37.20 4.23 46.67
C ASP A 151 37.16 2.74 46.25
N ASP A 152 36.74 2.41 45.02
CA ASP A 152 36.73 1.02 44.50
C ASP A 152 38.08 0.59 43.86
N ALA A 153 39.19 1.17 44.33
CA ALA A 153 40.53 0.77 43.94
C ALA A 153 41.04 -0.35 44.89
N PRO A 154 41.24 -1.60 44.43
CA PRO A 154 41.75 -2.66 45.29
C PRO A 154 43.18 -2.34 45.76
N ARG A 155 43.41 -2.52 47.06
CA ARG A 155 44.73 -2.41 47.70
C ARG A 155 45.52 -3.73 47.60
#